data_AF-A0A1I0WI86-F1
#
_entry.id   AF-A0A1I0WI86-F1
#
_cell.length_a   1.000
_cell.length_b   1.000
_cell.length_c   1.000
_cell.angle_alpha   90.00
_cell.angle_beta   90.00
_cell.angle_gamma   90.00
#
_symmetry.space_group_name_H-M   'P 1'
#
loop_
_entity.id
_entity.type
_entity.pdbx_description
1 polymer ?
#
loop_
_entity_poly.entity_id
_entity_poly.type
_entity_poly.pdbx_seq_one_letter_code
_entity_poly.pdbx_strand_id
1 'polypeptide(L)' 'MIFATEYDVKMIDEMVKWLNVDNLKQGEPAPLREDAPDEIKEYYKDIHKRMAMFDGF' A
#
# COMPACT_ATOMS: atom_id res chain seq x y z
N MET A 1 -10.27 -10.88 10.82
CA MET A 1 -10.87 -9.60 10.34
C MET A 1 -9.90 -8.51 10.74
N ILE A 2 -9.18 -7.92 9.79
CA ILE A 2 -8.34 -6.75 10.07
C ILE A 2 -9.31 -5.58 10.16
N PHE A 3 -9.46 -5.01 11.36
CA PHE A 3 -10.20 -3.76 11.50
C PHE A 3 -9.24 -2.65 11.05
N ALA A 4 -9.48 -2.09 9.87
CA ALA A 4 -8.81 -0.87 9.45
C ALA A 4 -9.13 0.22 10.46
N THR A 5 -8.11 0.78 11.08
CA THR A 5 -8.28 1.93 11.97
C THR A 5 -8.57 3.19 11.16
N GLU A 6 -9.09 4.25 11.78
CA GLU A 6 -9.22 5.55 11.09
C GLU A 6 -7.87 6.07 10.58
N TYR A 7 -6.77 5.70 11.24
CA TYR A 7 -5.42 5.98 10.78
C TYR A 7 -5.11 5.22 9.49
N ASP A 8 -5.42 3.91 9.42
CA ASP A 8 -5.23 3.12 8.19
C ASP A 8 -6.00 3.70 7.01
N VAL A 9 -7.25 4.14 7.22
CA VAL A 9 -8.06 4.74 6.14
C VAL A 9 -7.40 6.00 5.59
N LYS A 10 -6.88 6.88 6.46
CA LYS A 10 -6.16 8.08 6.06
C LYS A 10 -4.86 7.77 5.34
N MET A 11 -4.09 6.80 5.87
CA MET A 11 -2.82 6.41 5.27
C MET A 11 -3.00 5.74 3.91
N ILE A 12 -4.05 4.95 3.71
CA ILE A 12 -4.40 4.40 2.41
C ILE A 12 -4.79 5.52 1.43
N ASP A 13 -5.62 6.48 1.84
CA ASP A 13 -6.00 7.62 0.98
C ASP A 13 -4.78 8.43 0.53
N GLU A 14 -3.86 8.71 1.46
CA GLU A 14 -2.61 9.39 1.13
C GLU A 14 -1.70 8.53 0.24
N MET A 15 -1.55 7.23 0.56
CA MET A 15 -0.70 6.31 -0.20
C MET A 15 -1.16 6.17 -1.64
N VAL A 16 -2.47 6.12 -1.90
CA VAL A 16 -3.04 5.98 -3.26
C VAL A 16 -2.61 7.12 -4.18
N LYS A 17 -2.42 8.35 -3.66
CA LYS A 17 -1.94 9.51 -4.42
C LYS A 17 -0.50 9.33 -4.93
N TRP A 18 0.27 8.48 -4.26
CA TRP A 18 1.67 8.18 -4.59
C TRP A 18 1.85 6.87 -5.35
N LEU A 19 0.78 6.12 -5.59
CA LEU A 19 0.84 4.91 -6.42
C LEU A 19 0.99 5.30 -7.89
N ASN A 20 1.93 4.65 -8.57
CA ASN A 20 2.09 4.80 -9.99
C ASN A 20 1.08 3.90 -10.71
N VAL A 21 -0.14 4.42 -10.83
CA VAL A 21 -1.26 3.73 -11.50
C VAL A 21 -1.00 3.49 -12.99
N ASP A 22 -0.12 4.27 -13.63
CA ASP A 22 0.27 4.07 -15.03
C ASP A 22 1.06 2.76 -15.23
N ASN A 23 1.68 2.25 -14.15
CA ASN A 23 2.37 0.97 -14.12
C ASN A 23 1.47 -0.20 -13.70
N LEU A 24 0.15 0.00 -13.51
CA LEU A 24 -0.81 -1.10 -13.31
C LEU A 24 -0.94 -1.93 -14.59
N LYS A 25 -0.13 -2.97 -14.73
CA LYS A 25 -0.39 -4.05 -15.67
C LYS A 25 -1.42 -5.01 -15.07
N GLN A 26 -2.19 -5.69 -15.93
CA GLN A 26 -3.24 -6.61 -15.50
C GLN A 26 -2.72 -7.62 -14.46
N GLY A 27 -3.05 -7.40 -13.19
CA GLY A 27 -2.74 -8.28 -12.07
C GLY A 27 -1.50 -7.92 -11.25
N GLU A 28 -0.75 -6.87 -11.57
CA GLU A 28 0.39 -6.43 -10.75
C GLU A 28 -0.01 -5.24 -9.85
N PRO A 29 0.42 -5.21 -8.57
CA PRO A 29 0.17 -4.07 -7.69
C PRO A 29 0.87 -2.82 -8.23
N ALA A 30 0.19 -1.66 -8.16
CA ALA A 30 0.78 -0.39 -8.56
C ALA A 30 2.04 -0.11 -7.71
N PRO A 31 3.22 0.10 -8.31
CA PRO A 31 4.40 0.42 -7.54
C PRO A 31 4.28 1.83 -6.94
N LEU A 32 4.78 2.02 -5.72
CA LEU A 32 4.89 3.34 -5.11
C LEU A 32 5.93 4.18 -5.85
N ARG A 33 5.63 5.47 -6.09
CA ARG A 33 6.60 6.39 -6.69
C ARG A 33 7.80 6.64 -5.76
N GLU A 34 8.98 6.85 -6.35
CA GLU A 34 10.22 7.06 -5.59
C GLU A 34 10.22 8.35 -4.75
N ASP A 35 9.46 9.36 -5.20
CA ASP A 35 9.30 10.66 -4.54
C ASP A 35 8.27 10.65 -3.40
N ALA A 36 7.66 9.49 -3.11
CA ALA A 36 6.72 9.37 -2.01
C ALA A 36 7.38 9.67 -0.64
N PRO A 37 6.63 10.26 0.31
CA PRO A 37 7.10 10.48 1.67
C PRO A 37 7.53 9.17 2.37
N ASP A 38 8.50 9.27 3.27
CA ASP A 38 9.03 8.10 4.00
C ASP A 38 7.95 7.39 4.82
N GLU A 39 7.02 8.13 5.43
CA GLU A 39 5.89 7.56 6.17
C GLU A 39 5.01 6.67 5.27
N ILE A 40 4.77 7.09 4.02
CA ILE A 40 4.01 6.32 3.04
C ILE A 40 4.79 5.08 2.58
N LYS A 41 6.12 5.20 2.40
CA LYS A 41 6.99 4.07 2.05
C LYS A 41 7.01 3.01 3.15
N GLU A 42 7.06 3.42 4.42
CA GLU A 42 6.97 2.51 5.56
C GLU A 42 5.60 1.84 5.63
N TYR A 43 4.52 2.61 5.50
CA TYR A 43 3.17 2.09 5.51
C TYR A 43 2.91 1.09 4.36
N TYR A 44 3.39 1.38 3.16
CA TYR A 44 3.31 0.49 2.00
C TYR A 44 3.99 -0.87 2.25
N LYS A 45 5.20 -0.86 2.84
CA LYS A 45 5.92 -2.08 3.21
C LYS A 45 5.18 -2.88 4.27
N ASP A 46 4.62 -2.20 5.27
CA ASP A 46 3.88 -2.84 6.35
C ASP A 46 2.59 -3.50 5.84
N ILE A 47 1.85 -2.86 4.93
CA ILE A 47 0.69 -3.47 4.26
C ILE A 47 1.11 -4.70 3.45
N HIS A 48 2.18 -4.62 2.66
CA HIS A 48 2.64 -5.76 1.87
C HIS A 48 3.05 -6.94 2.74
N LYS A 49 3.70 -6.67 3.87
CA LYS A 49 4.05 -7.70 4.86
C LYS A 49 2.80 -8.29 5.51
N ARG A 50 1.82 -7.45 5.87
CA ARG A 50 0.51 -7.91 6.39
C ARG A 50 -0.18 -8.81 5.37
N MET A 51 -0.26 -8.40 4.10
CA MET A 51 -0.89 -9.19 3.02
C MET A 51 -0.13 -10.50 2.73
N ALA A 52 1.20 -10.48 2.71
CA ALA A 52 2.03 -11.66 2.51
C ALA A 52 1.86 -12.72 3.62
N MET A 53 1.49 -12.31 4.85
CA MET A 53 1.12 -13.27 5.91
C MET A 53 -0.21 -14.00 5.62
N PHE A 54 -1.06 -13.49 4.74
CA PHE A 54 -2.35 -14.10 4.39
C PHE A 54 -2.30 -14.95 3.11
N ASP A 55 -1.36 -14.69 2.19
CA ASP A 55 -1.16 -15.47 0.94
C ASP A 55 -0.53 -16.86 1.15
N GLY A 56 -0.40 -17.30 2.40
CA GLY A 56 0.13 -18.62 2.79
C GLY A 56 -0.94 -19.68 3.10
N PHE A 57 -2.14 -19.60 2.50
CA PHE A 57 -3.24 -20.56 2.70
C PHE A 57 -3.71 -21.21 1.39
#